data_AF-A0A6P8VWX3-F1
#
_entry.id   AF-A0A6P8VWX3-F1
#
_cell.length_a   1.000
_cell.length_b   1.000
_cell.length_c   1.000
_cell.angle_alpha   90.00
_cell.angle_beta   90.00
_cell.angle_gamma   90.00
#
_symmetry.space_group_name_H-M   'P 1'
#
loop_
_entity.id
_entity.type
_entity.pdbx_description
1 polymer ?
#
loop_
_entity_poly.entity_id
_entity_poly.type
_entity_poly.pdbx_seq_one_letter_code
_entity_poly.pdbx_strand_id
1 'polypeptide(L)'
;MRLLPLIEQEKKKEKPDVNKSGPKSLHNRGDFIKRGQPTMTDVSVQQWGEVGGVDLWVLQSAQVRVEVLSLGAILRSVCCRGREGHMEDVVLGFDQLEGGAQRRQHVCGEAEDPCCVSGYLSDQRYLGATVGRVANRIARGRFVVEGKEYRLDINNGPNALHGGLRGFNKAIWLATAVEGGVQLSLTSPDGDQGYPGEVQVSVSYTLQGETLTAEYQARSTKTTPINLTNHSYFNLAGQAAADIYDHQVSISAQSYLPVDDSSIPTGEIRRVKGTPFDLTTPVLIGPRLKEVPGPGFDHNFCLSFPGDSWTERDAARVCHPASGRVLEVSTSQPGVQFYTANFLDGLTGKGGVRYRKHSSFCLETQNWPDAVNQAPFPSCLLCPGEDYHHVTRFTFTTV
;
A
#
# COMPACT_ATOMS: atom_id res chain seq x y z
N MET A 1 -11.77 51.22 -37.64
CA MET A 1 -11.00 52.31 -38.29
C MET A 1 -10.31 53.09 -37.18
N ARG A 2 -8.98 52.95 -37.03
CA ARG A 2 -7.94 53.92 -37.49
C ARG A 2 -8.10 55.28 -36.78
N LEU A 3 -7.11 55.94 -36.17
CA LEU A 3 -5.64 55.88 -36.28
C LEU A 3 -5.03 56.75 -35.15
N LEU A 4 -3.75 56.51 -34.81
CA LEU A 4 -2.84 57.37 -34.02
C LEU A 4 -2.56 58.74 -34.69
N PRO A 5 -1.89 59.66 -33.97
CA PRO A 5 -0.54 60.14 -34.37
C PRO A 5 0.45 60.24 -33.17
N LEU A 6 1.73 59.80 -33.23
CA LEU A 6 2.97 60.36 -33.84
C LEU A 6 3.41 61.73 -33.27
N ILE A 7 4.42 61.79 -32.38
CA ILE A 7 5.89 62.03 -32.53
C ILE A 7 6.32 63.52 -32.37
N GLU A 8 7.29 63.77 -31.48
CA GLU A 8 8.47 64.67 -31.61
C GLU A 8 9.52 64.18 -30.56
N GLN A 9 10.73 63.66 -30.89
CA GLN A 9 12.00 64.29 -31.34
C GLN A 9 12.54 65.34 -30.33
N GLU A 10 13.82 65.39 -29.88
CA GLU A 10 15.10 64.99 -30.48
C GLU A 10 16.30 65.15 -29.48
N LYS A 11 17.39 64.36 -29.71
CA LYS A 11 18.84 64.69 -29.61
C LYS A 11 19.51 65.02 -28.24
N LYS A 12 20.79 64.73 -27.96
CA LYS A 12 21.90 63.87 -28.48
C LYS A 12 23.16 64.17 -27.63
N LYS A 13 24.19 63.29 -27.72
CA LYS A 13 25.65 63.47 -27.40
C LYS A 13 26.11 63.26 -25.95
N GLU A 14 27.30 62.73 -25.62
CA GLU A 14 28.42 62.03 -26.30
C GLU A 14 29.34 61.49 -25.17
N LYS A 15 30.04 60.36 -25.39
CA LYS A 15 31.13 59.85 -24.53
C LYS A 15 32.46 60.58 -24.82
N PRO A 16 33.52 60.42 -24.00
CA PRO A 16 34.56 59.43 -24.37
C PRO A 16 35.28 58.69 -23.22
N ASP A 17 36.08 57.71 -23.66
CA ASP A 17 36.93 56.71 -23.00
C ASP A 17 37.99 57.19 -22.00
N VAL A 18 38.53 56.27 -21.17
CA VAL A 18 39.97 55.87 -21.20
C VAL A 18 40.21 54.62 -20.33
N ASN A 19 41.05 53.75 -20.88
CA ASN A 19 41.51 52.42 -20.47
C ASN A 19 42.82 52.52 -19.64
N LYS A 20 43.00 51.76 -18.53
CA LYS A 20 44.34 51.43 -17.95
C LYS A 20 44.36 50.13 -17.11
N SER A 21 45.10 49.14 -17.64
CA SER A 21 46.04 48.18 -17.00
C SER A 21 45.83 47.62 -15.57
N GLY A 22 45.84 46.27 -15.45
CA GLY A 22 45.86 45.48 -14.19
C GLY A 22 47.17 45.51 -13.37
N PRO A 23 47.34 44.66 -12.31
CA PRO A 23 47.68 43.24 -12.53
C PRO A 23 47.19 42.19 -11.47
N LYS A 24 47.23 40.91 -11.92
CA LYS A 24 47.56 39.64 -11.22
C LYS A 24 46.63 38.98 -10.17
N SER A 25 46.06 37.86 -10.63
CA SER A 25 45.92 36.50 -10.03
C SER A 25 45.52 36.30 -8.57
N LEU A 26 44.51 35.45 -8.36
CA LEU A 26 44.64 34.18 -7.64
C LEU A 26 43.44 33.27 -7.94
N HIS A 27 43.74 31.98 -8.10
CA HIS A 27 42.80 30.90 -8.33
C HIS A 27 41.80 30.76 -7.17
N ASN A 28 40.52 30.54 -7.51
CA ASN A 28 39.75 29.47 -6.86
C ASN A 28 38.56 29.10 -7.76
N ARG A 29 38.66 27.93 -8.40
CA ARG A 29 37.50 27.20 -8.89
C ARG A 29 36.81 26.61 -7.66
N GLY A 30 35.78 27.30 -7.17
CA GLY A 30 34.83 26.72 -6.25
C GLY A 30 33.71 26.08 -7.07
N ASP A 31 33.71 24.75 -7.09
CA ASP A 31 32.59 23.96 -7.58
C ASP A 31 31.32 24.39 -6.84
N PHE A 32 30.41 25.03 -7.57
CA PHE A 32 29.02 25.06 -7.15
C PHE A 32 28.50 23.62 -7.27
N ILE A 33 28.47 22.93 -6.14
CA ILE A 33 27.66 21.73 -5.95
C ILE A 33 26.24 22.13 -6.35
N LYS A 34 25.84 21.76 -7.57
CA LYS A 34 24.43 21.72 -7.96
C LYS A 34 23.77 20.82 -6.93
N ARG A 35 22.96 21.39 -6.04
CA ARG A 35 21.93 20.64 -5.32
C ARG A 35 21.19 19.87 -6.40
N GLY A 36 21.31 18.55 -6.38
CA GLY A 36 20.69 17.68 -7.36
C GLY A 36 19.22 18.04 -7.46
N GLN A 37 18.76 18.32 -8.68
CA GLN A 37 17.32 18.26 -8.94
C GLN A 37 16.85 16.88 -8.45
N PRO A 38 15.71 16.78 -7.73
CA PRO A 38 15.15 15.48 -7.43
C PRO A 38 15.02 14.73 -8.75
N THR A 39 15.67 13.57 -8.84
CA THR A 39 15.60 12.71 -10.02
C THR A 39 14.12 12.43 -10.27
N MET A 40 13.60 12.87 -11.42
CA MET A 40 12.19 12.63 -11.77
C MET A 40 11.92 11.13 -11.76
N THR A 41 10.78 10.75 -11.20
CA THR A 41 10.24 9.41 -11.31
C THR A 41 9.72 9.21 -12.72
N ASP A 42 10.21 8.18 -13.40
CA ASP A 42 9.71 7.78 -14.71
C ASP A 42 8.39 7.02 -14.54
N VAL A 43 7.35 7.43 -15.27
CA VAL A 43 6.04 6.78 -15.27
C VAL A 43 5.73 6.28 -16.68
N SER A 44 5.40 5.00 -16.81
CA SER A 44 4.95 4.42 -18.07
C SER A 44 3.74 3.51 -17.86
N VAL A 45 2.97 3.29 -18.92
CA VAL A 45 1.78 2.45 -18.92
C VAL A 45 1.75 1.59 -20.16
N GLN A 46 1.28 0.35 -20.00
CA GLN A 46 0.97 -0.55 -21.11
C GLN A 46 -0.27 -1.37 -20.77
N GLN A 47 -1.02 -1.77 -21.80
CA GLN A 47 -2.11 -2.72 -21.63
C GLN A 47 -1.56 -4.07 -21.14
N TRP A 48 -2.28 -4.71 -20.22
CA TRP A 48 -1.86 -5.95 -19.59
C TRP A 48 -2.99 -6.98 -19.52
N GLY A 49 -2.77 -8.15 -20.12
CA GLY A 49 -3.79 -9.19 -20.28
C GLY A 49 -4.74 -8.95 -21.46
N GLU A 50 -5.48 -9.98 -21.84
CA GLU A 50 -6.44 -9.93 -22.96
C GLU A 50 -7.87 -9.58 -22.50
N VAL A 51 -8.20 -9.81 -21.22
CA VAL A 51 -9.55 -9.58 -20.68
C VAL A 51 -9.66 -8.25 -19.94
N GLY A 52 -10.72 -7.48 -20.25
CA GLY A 52 -11.18 -6.38 -19.41
C GLY A 52 -10.44 -5.05 -19.53
N GLY A 53 -9.41 -4.93 -20.38
CA GLY A 53 -8.70 -3.66 -20.58
C GLY A 53 -7.94 -3.20 -19.33
N VAL A 54 -7.25 -4.14 -18.66
CA VAL A 54 -6.39 -3.83 -17.50
C VAL A 54 -5.10 -3.18 -17.98
N ASP A 55 -4.65 -2.15 -17.28
CA ASP A 55 -3.40 -1.46 -17.53
C ASP A 55 -2.37 -1.83 -16.46
N LEU A 56 -1.12 -1.95 -16.86
CA LEU A 56 0.06 -2.08 -16.01
C LEU A 56 0.84 -0.76 -16.05
N TRP A 57 0.85 -0.08 -14.91
CA TRP A 57 1.59 1.15 -14.67
C TRP A 57 2.93 0.84 -14.00
N VAL A 58 4.01 1.43 -14.50
CA VAL A 58 5.35 1.30 -13.92
C VAL A 58 5.79 2.67 -13.42
N LEU A 59 6.11 2.75 -12.13
CA LEU A 59 6.73 3.91 -11.49
C LEU A 59 8.17 3.54 -11.16
N GLN A 60 9.14 4.30 -11.65
CA GLN A 60 10.54 3.96 -11.49
C GLN A 60 11.38 5.15 -11.07
N SER A 61 12.11 4.97 -9.97
CA SER A 61 13.20 5.83 -9.53
C SER A 61 14.53 5.07 -9.65
N ALA A 62 15.64 5.70 -9.25
CA ALA A 62 16.94 5.03 -9.18
C ALA A 62 17.01 3.90 -8.14
N GLN A 63 16.13 3.94 -7.12
CA GLN A 63 16.18 3.07 -5.94
C GLN A 63 15.04 2.07 -5.86
N VAL A 64 13.87 2.43 -6.40
CA VAL A 64 12.64 1.65 -6.28
C VAL A 64 11.94 1.59 -7.63
N ARG A 65 11.38 0.43 -7.96
CA ARG A 65 10.51 0.24 -9.12
C ARG A 65 9.22 -0.42 -8.66
N VAL A 66 8.09 0.19 -8.97
CA VAL A 66 6.76 -0.26 -8.56
C VAL A 66 5.92 -0.53 -9.80
N GLU A 67 5.16 -1.60 -9.75
CA GLU A 67 4.16 -1.95 -10.75
C GLU A 67 2.76 -1.95 -10.15
N VAL A 68 1.84 -1.22 -10.78
CA VAL A 68 0.45 -1.05 -10.34
C VAL A 68 -0.49 -1.50 -11.44
N LEU A 69 -1.46 -2.35 -11.12
CA LEU A 69 -2.52 -2.74 -12.04
C LEU A 69 -3.75 -1.86 -11.86
N SER A 70 -4.45 -1.54 -12.96
CA SER A 70 -5.78 -0.92 -12.88
C SER A 70 -6.83 -1.86 -12.29
N LEU A 71 -6.64 -3.18 -12.39
CA LEU A 71 -7.39 -4.16 -11.62
C LEU A 71 -7.05 -4.01 -10.13
N GLY A 72 -8.08 -3.78 -9.31
CA GLY A 72 -8.00 -3.74 -7.85
C GLY A 72 -7.05 -2.70 -7.27
N ALA A 73 -6.54 -1.78 -8.11
CA ALA A 73 -5.42 -0.92 -7.76
C ALA A 73 -4.28 -1.71 -7.09
N ILE A 74 -3.92 -2.85 -7.70
CA ILE A 74 -3.01 -3.85 -7.14
C ILE A 74 -1.56 -3.41 -7.30
N LEU A 75 -0.79 -3.43 -6.22
CA LEU A 75 0.68 -3.41 -6.26
C LEU A 75 1.18 -4.80 -6.66
N ARG A 76 1.50 -4.99 -7.95
CA ARG A 76 1.95 -6.28 -8.51
C ARG A 76 3.39 -6.61 -8.11
N SER A 77 4.25 -5.60 -8.14
CA SER A 77 5.69 -5.73 -7.93
C SER A 77 6.23 -4.47 -7.26
N VAL A 78 7.16 -4.66 -6.33
CA VAL A 78 7.91 -3.60 -5.67
C VAL A 78 9.35 -4.08 -5.59
N CYS A 79 10.19 -3.59 -6.49
CA CYS A 79 11.61 -3.91 -6.48
C CYS A 79 12.38 -2.82 -5.72
N CYS A 80 13.24 -3.22 -4.78
CA CYS A 80 14.13 -2.31 -4.08
C CYS A 80 15.54 -2.89 -3.87
N ARG A 81 16.53 -2.01 -3.74
CA ARG A 81 17.94 -2.40 -3.61
C ARG A 81 18.24 -2.97 -2.23
N GLY A 82 19.07 -4.01 -2.19
CA GLY A 82 19.78 -4.43 -0.98
C GLY A 82 21.21 -3.86 -0.92
N ARG A 83 21.98 -4.27 0.09
CA ARG A 83 23.36 -3.80 0.34
C ARG A 83 24.35 -4.07 -0.80
N GLU A 84 24.09 -5.09 -1.61
CA GLU A 84 24.90 -5.42 -2.79
C GLU A 84 24.46 -4.64 -4.05
N GLY A 85 23.48 -3.74 -3.92
CA GLY A 85 22.95 -2.94 -5.02
C GLY A 85 21.95 -3.68 -5.93
N HIS A 86 21.73 -4.98 -5.74
CA HIS A 86 20.76 -5.75 -6.50
C HIS A 86 19.31 -5.40 -6.12
N MET A 87 18.50 -5.09 -7.14
CA MET A 87 17.06 -4.91 -7.03
C MET A 87 16.37 -6.27 -6.94
N GLU A 88 15.55 -6.46 -5.92
CA GLU A 88 14.74 -7.68 -5.76
C GLU A 88 13.29 -7.29 -5.57
N ASP A 89 12.38 -8.04 -6.17
CA ASP A 89 10.94 -7.88 -5.95
C ASP A 89 10.59 -8.39 -4.55
N VAL A 90 10.17 -7.49 -3.67
CA VAL A 90 9.91 -7.79 -2.27
C VAL A 90 8.42 -7.98 -1.96
N VAL A 91 7.54 -8.04 -2.96
CA VAL A 91 6.12 -8.36 -2.74
C VAL A 91 5.70 -9.64 -3.46
N LEU A 92 4.80 -10.40 -2.86
CA LEU A 92 4.17 -11.55 -3.52
C LEU A 92 3.18 -11.09 -4.60
N GLY A 93 2.91 -11.93 -5.58
CA GLY A 93 1.94 -11.64 -6.63
C GLY A 93 1.86 -12.73 -7.69
N PHE A 94 1.28 -12.40 -8.84
CA PHE A 94 1.16 -13.31 -9.98
C PHE A 94 1.79 -12.73 -11.26
N ASP A 95 2.21 -13.63 -12.14
CA ASP A 95 2.73 -13.23 -13.45
C ASP A 95 1.63 -12.89 -14.46
N GLN A 96 0.40 -13.33 -14.24
CA GLN A 96 -0.70 -13.27 -15.19
C GLN A 96 -2.01 -12.78 -14.55
N LEU A 97 -2.88 -12.21 -15.39
CA LEU A 97 -4.20 -11.73 -15.00
C LEU A 97 -5.14 -12.92 -14.76
N GLU A 98 -5.26 -13.79 -15.76
CA GLU A 98 -5.96 -15.07 -15.68
C GLU A 98 -5.05 -16.16 -15.12
N GLY A 99 -5.63 -17.07 -14.32
CA GLY A 99 -4.98 -18.34 -14.01
C GLY A 99 -5.16 -19.34 -15.17
N GLY A 100 -4.28 -20.33 -15.25
CA GLY A 100 -4.35 -21.34 -16.32
C GLY A 100 -3.48 -22.56 -16.06
N ALA A 101 -3.74 -23.65 -16.78
CA ALA A 101 -2.84 -24.82 -16.76
C ALA A 101 -1.61 -24.52 -17.62
N GLN A 102 -0.41 -24.47 -17.02
CA GLN A 102 0.81 -24.43 -17.80
C GLN A 102 1.03 -25.82 -18.42
N ARG A 103 1.03 -25.93 -19.76
CA ARG A 103 1.65 -27.09 -20.42
C ARG A 103 3.15 -26.97 -20.23
N ARG A 104 3.75 -27.76 -19.35
CA ARG A 104 5.22 -27.86 -19.33
C ARG A 104 5.67 -28.44 -20.66
N GLN A 105 6.49 -27.69 -21.38
CA GLN A 105 7.30 -28.21 -22.47
C GLN A 105 8.63 -28.74 -21.91
N HIS A 106 8.64 -29.45 -20.78
CA HIS A 106 9.81 -30.16 -20.25
C HIS A 106 9.35 -31.41 -19.48
N VAL A 107 9.78 -32.57 -19.97
CA VAL A 107 9.53 -33.91 -19.43
C VAL A 107 10.41 -34.13 -18.22
N CYS A 108 9.82 -34.20 -17.03
CA CYS A 108 10.41 -34.89 -15.88
C CYS A 108 9.29 -35.74 -15.26
N GLY A 109 9.45 -37.06 -15.32
CA GLY A 109 8.51 -38.00 -14.74
C GLY A 109 8.58 -37.94 -13.22
N GLU A 110 7.47 -37.58 -12.60
CA GLU A 110 6.84 -38.23 -11.44
C GLU A 110 5.58 -37.43 -11.05
N ALA A 111 4.46 -38.14 -10.97
CA ALA A 111 3.10 -37.75 -10.52
C ALA A 111 2.53 -36.39 -11.01
N GLU A 112 1.52 -36.51 -11.88
CA GLU A 112 0.70 -35.43 -12.41
C GLU A 112 -0.11 -34.72 -11.31
N ASP A 113 0.35 -33.54 -10.90
CA ASP A 113 -0.53 -32.47 -10.46
C ASP A 113 -0.36 -31.35 -11.51
N PRO A 114 -1.37 -31.03 -12.34
CA PRO A 114 -1.23 -29.92 -13.27
C PRO A 114 -0.83 -28.69 -12.45
N CYS A 115 0.35 -28.13 -12.72
CA CYS A 115 0.74 -26.84 -12.16
C CYS A 115 -0.22 -25.78 -12.71
N CYS A 116 -1.37 -25.63 -12.04
CA CYS A 116 -2.29 -24.54 -12.28
C CYS A 116 -1.59 -23.27 -11.82
N VAL A 117 -1.29 -22.39 -12.77
CA VAL A 117 -0.81 -21.04 -12.53
C VAL A 117 -2.00 -20.26 -11.96
N SER A 118 -1.79 -19.59 -10.84
CA SER A 118 -2.79 -18.69 -10.28
C SER A 118 -2.65 -17.31 -10.91
N GLY A 119 -3.77 -16.60 -11.05
CA GLY A 119 -3.80 -15.24 -11.59
C GLY A 119 -4.68 -14.35 -10.73
N TYR A 120 -4.59 -13.05 -10.93
CA TYR A 120 -5.31 -12.07 -10.11
C TYR A 120 -6.84 -12.21 -10.18
N LEU A 121 -7.42 -12.69 -11.28
CA LEU A 121 -8.88 -12.90 -11.36
C LEU A 121 -9.39 -14.03 -10.47
N SER A 122 -8.56 -15.01 -10.14
CA SER A 122 -8.90 -16.12 -9.24
C SER A 122 -8.35 -15.94 -7.83
N ASP A 123 -7.71 -14.80 -7.54
CA ASP A 123 -7.11 -14.54 -6.25
C ASP A 123 -8.17 -14.40 -5.14
N GLN A 124 -7.97 -15.19 -4.08
CA GLN A 124 -8.77 -15.18 -2.85
C GLN A 124 -7.97 -14.64 -1.65
N ARG A 125 -6.72 -14.25 -1.86
CA ARG A 125 -5.76 -13.83 -0.83
C ARG A 125 -5.46 -12.33 -0.86
N TYR A 126 -6.05 -11.59 -1.80
CA TYR A 126 -5.94 -10.13 -1.90
C TYR A 126 -4.50 -9.63 -2.15
N LEU A 127 -3.67 -10.42 -2.85
CA LEU A 127 -2.24 -10.12 -3.02
C LEU A 127 -2.03 -8.73 -3.63
N GLY A 128 -1.56 -7.78 -2.83
CA GLY A 128 -1.22 -6.42 -3.27
C GLY A 128 -2.41 -5.51 -3.54
N ALA A 129 -3.65 -5.97 -3.32
CA ALA A 129 -4.84 -5.24 -3.73
C ALA A 129 -5.19 -4.08 -2.79
N THR A 130 -5.82 -3.05 -3.34
CA THR A 130 -6.56 -2.08 -2.54
C THR A 130 -7.86 -2.72 -2.06
N VAL A 131 -8.09 -2.68 -0.75
CA VAL A 131 -9.24 -3.30 -0.10
C VAL A 131 -10.26 -2.23 0.29
N GLY A 132 -11.53 -2.52 0.01
CA GLY A 132 -12.68 -1.70 0.40
C GLY A 132 -14.00 -2.35 -0.03
N ARG A 133 -15.16 -1.84 0.37
CA ARG A 133 -15.38 -0.54 1.05
C ARG A 133 -14.89 -0.47 2.51
N VAL A 134 -14.91 -1.59 3.21
CA VAL A 134 -14.39 -1.72 4.58
C VAL A 134 -13.39 -2.87 4.66
N ALA A 135 -12.14 -2.53 4.97
CA ALA A 135 -11.07 -3.48 5.25
C ALA A 135 -11.30 -4.25 6.55
N ASN A 136 -10.71 -5.44 6.62
CA ASN A 136 -10.87 -6.42 7.68
C ASN A 136 -12.34 -6.85 7.89
N ARG A 137 -12.67 -7.34 9.09
CA ARG A 137 -13.94 -8.02 9.38
C ARG A 137 -15.00 -7.09 9.94
N ILE A 138 -16.25 -7.38 9.60
CA ILE A 138 -17.46 -6.89 10.26
C ILE A 138 -18.20 -8.10 10.85
N ALA A 139 -18.41 -8.06 12.17
CA ALA A 139 -19.01 -9.15 12.91
C ALA A 139 -20.38 -9.54 12.33
N ARG A 140 -20.57 -10.83 12.06
CA ARG A 140 -21.82 -11.40 11.53
C ARG A 140 -22.30 -10.79 10.21
N GLY A 141 -21.45 -10.02 9.52
CA GLY A 141 -21.80 -9.26 8.32
C GLY A 141 -22.95 -8.29 8.55
N ARG A 142 -23.03 -7.66 9.72
CA ARG A 142 -24.10 -6.72 10.06
C ARG A 142 -23.57 -5.51 10.79
N PHE A 143 -24.23 -4.39 10.59
CA PHE A 143 -23.98 -3.15 11.31
C PHE A 143 -25.21 -2.24 11.27
N VAL A 144 -25.23 -1.21 12.11
CA VAL A 144 -26.31 -0.22 12.18
C VAL A 144 -25.75 1.17 11.88
N VAL A 145 -26.37 1.87 10.93
CA VAL A 145 -26.10 3.29 10.65
C VAL A 145 -27.41 4.04 10.71
N GLU A 146 -27.44 5.14 11.46
CA GLU A 146 -28.64 6.01 11.58
C GLU A 146 -29.92 5.24 11.95
N GLY A 147 -29.78 4.23 12.82
CA GLY A 147 -30.89 3.39 13.29
C GLY A 147 -31.37 2.32 12.29
N LYS A 148 -30.75 2.20 11.11
CA LYS A 148 -31.05 1.17 10.12
C LYS A 148 -30.00 0.04 10.14
N GLU A 149 -30.47 -1.21 10.23
CA GLU A 149 -29.63 -2.40 10.08
C GLU A 149 -29.28 -2.63 8.60
N TYR A 150 -28.00 -2.89 8.33
CA TYR A 150 -27.47 -3.32 7.05
C TYR A 150 -26.91 -4.73 7.15
N ARG A 151 -27.00 -5.48 6.05
CA ARG A 151 -26.51 -6.86 5.96
C ARG A 151 -25.58 -7.00 4.78
N LEU A 152 -24.46 -7.66 5.02
CA LEU A 152 -23.41 -7.95 4.07
C LEU A 152 -23.37 -9.44 3.79
N ASP A 153 -22.80 -9.83 2.64
CA ASP A 153 -22.53 -11.22 2.35
C ASP A 153 -21.50 -11.81 3.33
N ILE A 154 -21.77 -13.02 3.81
CA ILE A 154 -20.86 -13.75 4.70
C ILE A 154 -19.83 -14.50 3.84
N ASN A 155 -18.74 -13.82 3.52
CA ASN A 155 -17.64 -14.36 2.73
C ASN A 155 -16.48 -14.90 3.59
N ASN A 156 -16.49 -14.69 4.92
CA ASN A 156 -15.55 -15.29 5.86
C ASN A 156 -16.30 -15.72 7.13
N GLY A 157 -17.03 -16.84 7.02
CA GLY A 157 -18.00 -17.27 8.02
C GLY A 157 -17.48 -17.29 9.46
N PRO A 158 -18.24 -16.75 10.44
CA PRO A 158 -19.59 -16.18 10.32
C PRO A 158 -19.64 -14.69 9.93
N ASN A 159 -18.53 -14.10 9.47
CA ASN A 159 -18.35 -12.66 9.30
C ASN A 159 -18.30 -12.21 7.83
N ALA A 160 -18.40 -10.90 7.59
CA ALA A 160 -18.04 -10.28 6.32
C ALA A 160 -16.58 -9.80 6.40
N LEU A 161 -15.83 -9.90 5.31
CA LEU A 161 -14.40 -9.61 5.24
C LEU A 161 -14.07 -8.80 3.98
N HIS A 162 -13.22 -7.78 4.13
CA HIS A 162 -12.57 -7.05 3.03
C HIS A 162 -13.55 -6.57 1.94
N GLY A 163 -14.66 -5.98 2.38
CA GLY A 163 -15.65 -5.38 1.47
C GLY A 163 -16.61 -6.36 0.78
N GLY A 164 -16.50 -7.68 1.00
CA GLY A 164 -17.48 -8.67 0.51
C GLY A 164 -17.00 -9.55 -0.65
N LEU A 165 -17.94 -10.16 -1.37
CA LEU A 165 -17.67 -11.14 -2.44
C LEU A 165 -17.01 -10.52 -3.67
N ARG A 166 -17.39 -9.28 -3.98
CA ARG A 166 -16.89 -8.44 -5.07
C ARG A 166 -16.44 -7.09 -4.53
N GLY A 167 -15.54 -7.12 -3.54
CA GLY A 167 -14.90 -5.92 -3.00
C GLY A 167 -14.05 -5.19 -4.04
N PHE A 168 -13.47 -4.07 -3.61
CA PHE A 168 -12.72 -3.16 -4.48
C PHE A 168 -11.50 -3.80 -5.16
N ASN A 169 -10.96 -4.87 -4.56
CA ASN A 169 -9.85 -5.66 -5.11
C ASN A 169 -10.18 -6.35 -6.44
N LYS A 170 -11.48 -6.52 -6.77
CA LYS A 170 -11.94 -7.19 -8.00
C LYS A 170 -12.43 -6.22 -9.08
N ALA A 171 -12.49 -4.92 -8.78
CA ALA A 171 -12.95 -3.91 -9.73
C ALA A 171 -11.81 -3.48 -10.67
N ILE A 172 -12.14 -3.10 -11.89
CA ILE A 172 -11.21 -2.38 -12.77
C ILE A 172 -11.41 -0.90 -12.50
N TRP A 173 -10.35 -0.24 -12.03
CA TRP A 173 -10.35 1.18 -11.68
C TRP A 173 -10.00 2.02 -12.90
N LEU A 174 -10.58 3.21 -12.99
CA LEU A 174 -10.16 4.21 -13.96
C LEU A 174 -8.82 4.80 -13.54
N ALA A 175 -7.78 4.58 -14.34
CA ALA A 175 -6.43 5.05 -14.06
C ALA A 175 -6.09 6.33 -14.86
N THR A 176 -5.56 7.33 -14.17
CA THR A 176 -5.09 8.60 -14.75
C THR A 176 -3.67 8.88 -14.28
N ALA A 177 -2.79 9.24 -15.21
CA ALA A 177 -1.42 9.65 -14.86
C ALA A 177 -1.43 10.90 -13.97
N VAL A 178 -0.55 10.92 -12.97
CA VAL A 178 -0.27 12.10 -12.13
C VAL A 178 1.24 12.31 -12.05
N GLU A 179 1.68 13.45 -11.51
CA GLU A 179 3.10 13.69 -11.31
C GLU A 179 3.69 12.60 -10.39
N GLY A 180 4.73 11.93 -10.88
CA GLY A 180 5.41 10.86 -10.15
C GLY A 180 4.58 9.60 -9.92
N GLY A 181 3.43 9.40 -10.60
CA GLY A 181 2.70 8.14 -10.50
C GLY A 181 1.34 8.07 -11.18
N VAL A 182 0.39 7.38 -10.54
CA VAL A 182 -0.94 7.10 -11.09
C VAL A 182 -2.01 7.29 -10.01
N GLN A 183 -3.13 7.92 -10.39
CA GLN A 183 -4.35 7.93 -9.59
C GLN A 183 -5.35 6.95 -10.17
N LEU A 184 -5.86 6.06 -9.33
CA LEU A 184 -6.91 5.10 -9.67
C LEU A 184 -8.20 5.53 -8.99
N SER A 185 -9.31 5.58 -9.74
CA SER A 185 -10.62 5.98 -9.24
C SER A 185 -11.71 4.94 -9.55
N LEU A 186 -12.68 4.82 -8.65
CA LEU A 186 -13.80 3.90 -8.75
C LEU A 186 -15.05 4.56 -8.15
N THR A 187 -16.20 4.30 -8.76
CA THR A 187 -17.52 4.62 -8.17
C THR A 187 -18.17 3.32 -7.72
N SER A 188 -18.40 3.19 -6.41
CA SER A 188 -19.13 2.09 -5.81
C SER A 188 -20.56 2.54 -5.52
N PRO A 189 -21.58 2.04 -6.23
CA PRO A 189 -22.95 2.56 -6.14
C PRO A 189 -23.62 2.33 -4.77
N ASP A 190 -24.75 2.98 -4.53
CA ASP A 190 -25.58 2.71 -3.35
C ASP A 190 -26.05 1.26 -3.34
N GLY A 191 -25.87 0.58 -2.22
CA GLY A 191 -26.18 -0.84 -2.04
C GLY A 191 -25.10 -1.79 -2.55
N ASP A 192 -23.98 -1.30 -3.11
CA ASP A 192 -22.88 -2.17 -3.53
C ASP A 192 -22.34 -2.98 -2.35
N GLN A 193 -22.26 -4.30 -2.52
CA GLN A 193 -21.95 -5.29 -1.48
C GLN A 193 -22.79 -5.16 -0.19
N GLY A 194 -23.93 -4.48 -0.22
CA GLY A 194 -24.81 -4.24 0.93
C GLY A 194 -24.55 -2.94 1.70
N TYR A 195 -23.58 -2.12 1.29
CA TYR A 195 -23.25 -0.85 1.95
C TYR A 195 -24.14 0.31 1.45
N PRO A 196 -24.60 1.22 2.34
CA PRO A 196 -25.37 2.39 1.93
C PRO A 196 -24.50 3.45 1.24
N GLY A 197 -25.14 4.24 0.39
CA GLY A 197 -24.53 5.40 -0.26
C GLY A 197 -23.68 5.00 -1.46
N GLU A 198 -23.78 5.81 -2.51
CA GLU A 198 -22.73 5.81 -3.54
C GLU A 198 -21.46 6.36 -2.90
N VAL A 199 -20.33 5.74 -3.18
CA VAL A 199 -19.00 6.18 -2.77
C VAL A 199 -18.15 6.40 -4.01
N GLN A 200 -17.66 7.63 -4.15
CA GLN A 200 -16.59 7.95 -5.09
C GLN A 200 -15.29 7.80 -4.33
N VAL A 201 -14.40 6.93 -4.80
CA VAL A 201 -13.14 6.61 -4.13
C VAL A 201 -11.98 6.73 -5.11
N SER A 202 -10.83 7.17 -4.61
CA SER A 202 -9.57 7.09 -5.33
C SER A 202 -8.42 6.66 -4.44
N VAL A 203 -7.41 6.05 -5.07
CA VAL A 203 -6.08 5.84 -4.49
C VAL A 203 -5.04 6.38 -5.46
N SER A 204 -4.17 7.26 -4.98
CA SER A 204 -3.01 7.76 -5.72
C SER A 204 -1.76 7.01 -5.25
N TYR A 205 -1.09 6.32 -6.15
CA TYR A 205 0.26 5.79 -5.92
C TYR A 205 1.27 6.71 -6.57
N THR A 206 2.13 7.32 -5.75
CA THR A 206 3.21 8.20 -6.22
C THR A 206 4.54 7.74 -5.64
N LEU A 207 5.58 7.74 -6.46
CA LEU A 207 6.92 7.36 -6.06
C LEU A 207 7.82 8.61 -6.06
N GLN A 208 8.51 8.85 -4.95
CA GLN A 208 9.51 9.90 -4.83
C GLN A 208 10.77 9.33 -4.17
N GLY A 209 11.84 9.18 -4.96
CA GLY A 209 13.08 8.57 -4.48
C GLY A 209 12.84 7.13 -3.99
N GLU A 210 12.92 6.93 -2.68
CA GLU A 210 12.78 5.64 -1.99
C GLU A 210 11.37 5.40 -1.42
N THR A 211 10.49 6.40 -1.49
CA THR A 211 9.18 6.37 -0.83
C THR A 211 8.05 6.22 -1.83
N LEU A 212 7.35 5.09 -1.76
CA LEU A 212 6.04 4.90 -2.38
C LEU A 212 4.97 5.43 -1.43
N THR A 213 4.20 6.41 -1.88
CA THR A 213 3.05 6.96 -1.14
C THR A 213 1.76 6.41 -1.74
N ALA A 214 0.88 5.89 -0.88
CA ALA A 214 -0.50 5.54 -1.18
C ALA A 214 -1.41 6.56 -0.49
N GLU A 215 -2.12 7.37 -1.25
CA GLU A 215 -3.07 8.36 -0.74
C GLU A 215 -4.50 7.99 -1.14
N TYR A 216 -5.35 7.76 -0.14
CA TYR A 216 -6.74 7.36 -0.31
C TYR A 216 -7.67 8.54 -0.09
N GLN A 217 -8.63 8.72 -0.99
CA GLN A 217 -9.68 9.73 -0.88
C GLN A 217 -11.04 9.11 -1.14
N ALA A 218 -12.07 9.56 -0.42
CA ALA A 218 -13.43 9.17 -0.73
C ALA A 218 -14.49 10.16 -0.26
N ARG A 219 -15.63 10.15 -0.95
CA ARG A 219 -16.84 10.92 -0.63
C ARG A 219 -18.05 10.00 -0.75
N SER A 220 -19.08 10.25 0.06
CA SER A 220 -20.33 9.49 -0.02
C SER A 220 -21.58 10.36 -0.13
N THR A 221 -22.60 9.80 -0.77
CA THR A 221 -23.94 10.40 -0.86
C THR A 221 -24.84 10.07 0.34
N LYS A 222 -24.46 9.11 1.19
CA LYS A 222 -25.14 8.75 2.45
C LYS A 222 -24.10 8.42 3.51
N THR A 223 -24.48 8.49 4.78
CA THR A 223 -23.61 8.02 5.88
C THR A 223 -23.30 6.54 5.69
N THR A 224 -22.02 6.19 5.63
CA THR A 224 -21.56 4.82 5.34
C THR A 224 -20.24 4.51 6.03
N PRO A 225 -19.98 3.28 6.48
CA PRO A 225 -18.66 2.92 6.96
C PRO A 225 -17.67 2.85 5.79
N ILE A 226 -16.46 3.37 6.00
CA ILE A 226 -15.35 3.30 5.05
C ILE A 226 -14.04 3.03 5.79
N ASN A 227 -13.24 2.12 5.25
CA ASN A 227 -11.92 1.77 5.76
C ASN A 227 -11.12 1.17 4.61
N LEU A 228 -10.13 1.90 4.10
CA LEU A 228 -9.37 1.51 2.91
C LEU A 228 -7.92 1.19 3.29
N THR A 229 -7.38 0.13 2.69
CA THR A 229 -5.98 -0.25 2.89
C THR A 229 -5.41 -0.92 1.65
N ASN A 230 -4.11 -1.21 1.66
CA ASN A 230 -3.46 -2.05 0.66
C ASN A 230 -2.96 -3.34 1.31
N HIS A 231 -3.27 -4.48 0.69
CA HIS A 231 -3.00 -5.81 1.22
C HIS A 231 -1.76 -6.45 0.58
N SER A 232 -0.68 -5.67 0.42
CA SER A 232 0.61 -6.19 -0.05
C SER A 232 1.24 -7.16 0.95
N TYR A 233 1.77 -8.26 0.41
CA TYR A 233 2.49 -9.29 1.14
C TYR A 233 3.97 -9.13 0.88
N PHE A 234 4.72 -8.63 1.85
CA PHE A 234 6.13 -8.33 1.75
C PHE A 234 7.03 -9.50 2.19
N ASN A 235 8.15 -9.67 1.52
CA ASN A 235 9.32 -10.40 1.99
C ASN A 235 10.59 -9.67 1.53
N LEU A 236 11.34 -9.08 2.45
CA LEU A 236 12.52 -8.25 2.15
C LEU A 236 13.76 -9.08 1.77
N ALA A 237 13.71 -10.40 1.96
CA ALA A 237 14.65 -11.33 1.35
C ALA A 237 14.38 -11.55 -0.14
N GLY A 238 13.20 -11.17 -0.62
CA GLY A 238 12.70 -11.36 -1.98
C GLY A 238 11.46 -12.26 -2.00
N GLN A 239 10.59 -12.07 -2.98
CA GLN A 239 9.31 -12.80 -3.07
C GLN A 239 9.48 -14.33 -3.26
N ALA A 240 10.66 -14.78 -3.69
CA ALA A 240 11.00 -16.19 -3.80
C ALA A 240 11.51 -16.83 -2.49
N ALA A 241 11.74 -16.04 -1.44
CA ALA A 241 12.21 -16.56 -0.16
C ALA A 241 11.13 -17.41 0.53
N ALA A 242 11.57 -18.43 1.27
CA ALA A 242 10.69 -19.45 1.84
C ALA A 242 9.85 -18.93 3.02
N ASP A 243 10.43 -18.05 3.84
CA ASP A 243 9.83 -17.54 5.06
C ASP A 243 10.34 -16.13 5.43
N ILE A 244 9.82 -15.60 6.53
CA ILE A 244 10.17 -14.29 7.11
C ILE A 244 10.87 -14.41 8.48
N TYR A 245 11.35 -15.60 8.86
CA TYR A 245 11.77 -15.86 10.24
C TYR A 245 13.01 -15.08 10.67
N ASP A 246 13.82 -14.66 9.70
CA ASP A 246 15.02 -13.84 9.87
C ASP A 246 14.74 -12.32 9.83
N HIS A 247 13.49 -11.91 9.62
CA HIS A 247 13.13 -10.50 9.65
C HIS A 247 13.08 -9.97 11.08
N GLN A 248 13.59 -8.75 11.25
CA GLN A 248 13.46 -7.96 12.47
C GLN A 248 12.32 -6.96 12.29
N VAL A 249 11.32 -7.01 13.17
CA VAL A 249 10.13 -6.15 13.10
C VAL A 249 10.02 -5.31 14.37
N SER A 250 9.67 -4.05 14.20
CA SER A 250 9.16 -3.18 15.26
C SER A 250 7.90 -2.45 14.81
N ILE A 251 6.92 -2.30 15.70
CA ILE A 251 5.65 -1.59 15.48
C ILE A 251 5.49 -0.53 16.56
N SER A 252 5.21 0.70 16.14
CA SER A 252 5.05 1.88 17.00
C SER A 252 3.69 1.91 17.71
N ALA A 253 3.33 0.83 18.39
CA ALA A 253 2.04 0.64 19.05
C ALA A 253 2.20 0.18 20.50
N GLN A 254 1.51 0.86 21.42
CA GLN A 254 1.51 0.50 22.85
C GLN A 254 0.39 -0.48 23.21
N SER A 255 -0.58 -0.65 22.32
CA SER A 255 -1.72 -1.55 22.50
C SER A 255 -2.04 -2.31 21.22
N TYR A 256 -2.74 -3.42 21.35
CA TYR A 256 -3.28 -4.22 20.26
C TYR A 256 -4.70 -4.66 20.60
N LEU A 257 -5.41 -5.21 19.62
CA LEU A 257 -6.76 -5.74 19.80
C LEU A 257 -6.72 -7.28 19.89
N PRO A 258 -6.96 -7.88 21.08
CA PRO A 258 -7.22 -9.30 21.20
C PRO A 258 -8.50 -9.67 20.44
N VAL A 259 -8.46 -10.80 19.75
CA VAL A 259 -9.58 -11.29 18.94
C VAL A 259 -10.19 -12.57 19.54
N ASP A 260 -11.43 -12.86 19.17
CA ASP A 260 -12.09 -14.13 19.44
C ASP A 260 -11.72 -15.21 18.40
N ASP A 261 -12.29 -16.41 18.55
CA ASP A 261 -12.04 -17.55 17.66
C ASP A 261 -12.49 -17.32 16.20
N SER A 262 -13.28 -16.26 15.96
CA SER A 262 -13.71 -15.82 14.62
C SER A 262 -12.90 -14.64 14.08
N SER A 263 -11.81 -14.30 14.75
CA SER A 263 -10.92 -13.17 14.44
C SER A 263 -11.61 -11.79 14.53
N ILE A 264 -12.66 -11.67 15.35
CA ILE A 264 -13.30 -10.38 15.66
C ILE A 264 -12.66 -9.79 16.92
N PRO A 265 -12.29 -8.50 16.96
CA PRO A 265 -11.84 -7.86 18.19
C PRO A 265 -12.85 -8.00 19.31
N THR A 266 -12.37 -8.40 20.50
CA THR A 266 -13.21 -8.59 21.69
C THR A 266 -13.77 -7.30 22.29
N GLY A 267 -13.32 -6.14 21.80
CA GLY A 267 -13.54 -4.81 22.41
C GLY A 267 -12.47 -4.41 23.43
N GLU A 268 -11.60 -5.34 23.85
CA GLU A 268 -10.46 -5.01 24.69
C GLU A 268 -9.37 -4.29 23.89
N ILE A 269 -8.86 -3.17 24.43
CA ILE A 269 -7.64 -2.51 23.94
C ILE A 269 -6.51 -2.89 24.91
N ARG A 270 -5.76 -3.94 24.57
CA ARG A 270 -4.77 -4.53 25.49
C ARG A 270 -3.39 -3.94 25.27
N ARG A 271 -2.70 -3.59 26.36
CA ARG A 271 -1.28 -3.17 26.29
C ARG A 271 -0.40 -4.29 25.75
N VAL A 272 0.54 -3.94 24.88
CA VAL A 272 1.51 -4.90 24.33
C VAL A 272 2.55 -5.34 25.37
N LYS A 273 2.91 -4.44 26.30
CA LYS A 273 3.98 -4.66 27.27
C LYS A 273 3.77 -5.94 28.08
N GLY A 274 4.79 -6.79 28.09
CA GLY A 274 4.76 -8.06 28.82
C GLY A 274 4.00 -9.18 28.10
N THR A 275 3.68 -9.00 26.83
CA THR A 275 3.03 -10.01 25.98
C THR A 275 3.90 -10.32 24.75
N PRO A 276 3.65 -11.44 24.03
CA PRO A 276 4.26 -11.70 22.73
C PRO A 276 3.96 -10.61 21.66
N PHE A 277 2.99 -9.74 21.91
CA PHE A 277 2.67 -8.61 21.04
C PHE A 277 3.57 -7.40 21.30
N ASP A 278 4.49 -7.43 22.26
CA ASP A 278 5.45 -6.34 22.43
C ASP A 278 6.49 -6.35 21.30
N LEU A 279 6.19 -5.54 20.28
CA LEU A 279 7.05 -5.25 19.14
C LEU A 279 7.51 -3.78 19.17
N THR A 280 7.50 -3.12 20.34
CA THR A 280 7.88 -1.70 20.46
C THR A 280 9.38 -1.45 20.21
N THR A 281 10.18 -2.52 20.28
CA THR A 281 11.59 -2.56 19.87
C THR A 281 11.79 -3.63 18.79
N PRO A 282 12.85 -3.57 17.98
CA PRO A 282 13.11 -4.58 16.95
C PRO A 282 13.21 -5.99 17.55
N VAL A 283 12.38 -6.91 17.05
CA VAL A 283 12.32 -8.32 17.47
C VAL A 283 12.47 -9.23 16.25
N LEU A 284 13.26 -10.29 16.39
CA LEU A 284 13.36 -11.34 15.38
C LEU A 284 12.06 -12.16 15.34
N ILE A 285 11.42 -12.22 14.17
CA ILE A 285 10.06 -12.76 14.05
C ILE A 285 10.00 -14.27 14.22
N GLY A 286 10.99 -15.03 13.75
CA GLY A 286 11.00 -16.50 13.84
C GLY A 286 10.78 -17.05 15.25
N PRO A 287 11.59 -16.66 16.25
CA PRO A 287 11.34 -17.03 17.65
C PRO A 287 10.02 -16.48 18.18
N ARG A 288 9.69 -15.22 17.88
CA ARG A 288 8.49 -14.58 18.43
C ARG A 288 7.20 -15.24 17.98
N LEU A 289 7.12 -15.72 16.74
CA LEU A 289 5.94 -16.45 16.24
C LEU A 289 5.61 -17.70 17.06
N LYS A 290 6.57 -18.31 17.76
CA LYS A 290 6.35 -19.47 18.63
C LYS A 290 5.65 -19.11 19.95
N GLU A 291 5.69 -17.83 20.32
CA GLU A 291 5.10 -17.31 21.55
C GLU A 291 3.67 -16.77 21.32
N VAL A 292 3.33 -16.42 20.08
CA VAL A 292 2.00 -15.89 19.72
C VAL A 292 0.98 -17.02 19.71
N PRO A 293 -0.18 -16.87 20.39
CA PRO A 293 -1.26 -17.86 20.30
C PRO A 293 -1.76 -18.02 18.86
N GLY A 294 -2.04 -19.26 18.46
CA GLY A 294 -2.52 -19.58 17.12
C GLY A 294 -1.40 -19.72 16.08
N PRO A 295 -1.70 -19.54 14.79
CA PRO A 295 -0.76 -19.89 13.74
C PRO A 295 0.34 -18.85 13.50
N GLY A 296 0.17 -17.61 13.99
CA GLY A 296 1.05 -16.46 13.81
C GLY A 296 0.32 -15.14 14.13
N PHE A 297 0.88 -14.00 13.76
CA PHE A 297 0.18 -12.72 13.92
C PHE A 297 -0.92 -12.58 12.85
N ASP A 298 -2.12 -12.19 13.28
CA ASP A 298 -3.21 -11.63 12.46
C ASP A 298 -4.00 -10.64 13.34
N HIS A 299 -3.33 -9.57 13.78
CA HIS A 299 -3.87 -8.65 14.79
C HIS A 299 -3.69 -7.19 14.41
N ASN A 300 -4.64 -6.36 14.83
CA ASN A 300 -4.56 -4.91 14.71
C ASN A 300 -3.76 -4.34 15.89
N PHE A 301 -2.69 -3.63 15.57
CA PHE A 301 -1.92 -2.81 16.50
C PHE A 301 -2.46 -1.38 16.50
N CYS A 302 -2.68 -0.81 17.68
CA CYS A 302 -3.24 0.51 17.87
C CYS A 302 -2.13 1.57 17.79
N LEU A 303 -2.11 2.36 16.71
CA LEU A 303 -1.15 3.45 16.48
C LEU A 303 -1.58 4.78 17.13
N SER A 304 -2.84 4.88 17.56
CA SER A 304 -3.37 5.95 18.44
C SER A 304 -4.29 5.37 19.50
N PHE A 305 -4.73 6.24 20.41
CA PHE A 305 -5.87 6.00 21.28
C PHE A 305 -7.18 6.48 20.65
N PRO A 306 -8.34 5.98 21.10
CA PRO A 306 -9.62 6.51 20.67
C PRO A 306 -9.76 8.00 20.99
N GLY A 307 -10.19 8.78 20.00
CA GLY A 307 -10.35 10.24 20.12
C GLY A 307 -9.13 11.07 19.71
N ASP A 308 -7.97 10.45 19.48
CA ASP A 308 -6.81 11.15 18.92
C ASP A 308 -7.08 11.60 17.48
N SER A 309 -6.50 12.73 17.08
CA SER A 309 -6.51 13.19 15.69
C SER A 309 -5.79 12.19 14.76
N TRP A 310 -6.30 12.07 13.54
CA TRP A 310 -5.76 11.17 12.51
C TRP A 310 -4.61 11.84 11.76
N THR A 311 -3.48 11.97 12.45
CA THR A 311 -2.24 12.59 11.93
C THR A 311 -1.21 11.53 11.53
N GLU A 312 -0.40 11.85 10.50
CA GLU A 312 0.68 10.97 10.07
C GLU A 312 1.67 10.69 11.20
N ARG A 313 2.05 9.41 11.37
CA ARG A 313 3.01 8.92 12.36
C ARG A 313 3.73 7.67 11.86
N ASP A 314 4.85 7.35 12.47
CA ASP A 314 5.53 6.08 12.23
C ASP A 314 4.67 4.91 12.70
N ALA A 315 4.52 3.90 11.85
CA ALA A 315 3.70 2.73 12.13
C ALA A 315 4.55 1.49 12.40
N ALA A 316 5.48 1.19 11.50
CA ALA A 316 6.31 0.01 11.61
C ALA A 316 7.64 0.17 10.88
N ARG A 317 8.60 -0.64 11.30
CA ARG A 317 9.88 -0.82 10.63
C ARG A 317 10.21 -2.30 10.55
N VAL A 318 10.55 -2.77 9.37
CA VAL A 318 10.97 -4.15 9.11
C VAL A 318 12.32 -4.14 8.44
N CYS A 319 13.25 -4.96 8.95
CA CYS A 319 14.60 -5.09 8.41
C CYS A 319 14.88 -6.57 8.14
N HIS A 320 15.48 -6.87 6.99
CA HIS A 320 16.05 -8.18 6.72
C HIS A 320 17.59 -8.06 6.71
N PRO A 321 18.28 -8.47 7.80
CA PRO A 321 19.71 -8.19 7.97
C PRO A 321 20.61 -8.74 6.88
N ALA A 322 20.28 -9.88 6.27
CA ALA A 322 21.13 -10.50 5.26
C ALA A 322 21.12 -9.72 3.93
N SER A 323 19.95 -9.26 3.47
CA SER A 323 19.88 -8.40 2.28
C SER A 323 20.22 -6.94 2.57
N GLY A 324 20.12 -6.53 3.84
CA GLY A 324 20.23 -5.13 4.27
C GLY A 324 18.99 -4.30 3.93
N ARG A 325 17.94 -4.87 3.32
CA ARG A 325 16.73 -4.13 2.96
C ARG A 325 15.93 -3.76 4.21
N VAL A 326 15.39 -2.55 4.20
CA VAL A 326 14.53 -2.01 5.24
C VAL A 326 13.27 -1.45 4.61
N LEU A 327 12.13 -1.75 5.23
CA LEU A 327 10.84 -1.11 4.98
C LEU A 327 10.43 -0.32 6.21
N GLU A 328 10.28 0.99 6.05
CA GLU A 328 9.69 1.90 7.04
C GLU A 328 8.31 2.33 6.56
N VAL A 329 7.32 2.23 7.45
CA VAL A 329 5.93 2.58 7.16
C VAL A 329 5.50 3.72 8.06
N SER A 330 5.04 4.82 7.48
CA SER A 330 4.28 5.88 8.16
C SER A 330 2.85 5.94 7.64
N THR A 331 1.89 6.35 8.48
CA THR A 331 0.50 6.49 8.05
C THR A 331 -0.29 7.48 8.90
N SER A 332 -1.38 8.03 8.36
CA SER A 332 -2.39 8.77 9.12
C SER A 332 -3.49 7.87 9.72
N GLN A 333 -3.46 6.56 9.46
CA GLN A 333 -4.44 5.61 9.99
C GLN A 333 -4.20 5.30 11.48
N PRO A 334 -5.26 5.02 12.26
CA PRO A 334 -5.15 4.82 13.71
C PRO A 334 -4.68 3.39 14.08
N GLY A 335 -4.55 2.49 13.12
CA GLY A 335 -4.10 1.12 13.33
C GLY A 335 -3.32 0.54 12.17
N VAL A 336 -2.68 -0.59 12.43
CA VAL A 336 -2.04 -1.43 11.41
C VAL A 336 -2.34 -2.89 11.70
N GLN A 337 -2.91 -3.61 10.72
CA GLN A 337 -2.98 -5.06 10.76
C GLN A 337 -1.59 -5.62 10.47
N PHE A 338 -1.04 -6.37 11.41
CA PHE A 338 0.16 -7.17 11.16
C PHE A 338 -0.25 -8.62 10.99
N TYR A 339 -0.15 -9.11 9.75
CA TYR A 339 -0.51 -10.46 9.37
C TYR A 339 0.70 -11.19 8.78
N THR A 340 1.05 -12.35 9.34
CA THR A 340 2.24 -13.13 8.93
C THR A 340 1.93 -14.22 7.92
N ALA A 341 0.97 -14.02 7.02
CA ALA A 341 0.66 -14.96 5.93
C ALA A 341 0.35 -16.40 6.43
N ASN A 342 -0.35 -16.51 7.55
CA ASN A 342 -0.59 -17.77 8.28
C ASN A 342 -1.33 -18.83 7.46
N PHE A 343 -2.13 -18.40 6.49
CA PHE A 343 -3.06 -19.24 5.73
C PHE A 343 -2.69 -19.42 4.24
N LEU A 344 -1.48 -19.00 3.83
CA LEU A 344 -0.98 -19.34 2.51
C LEU A 344 -0.62 -20.83 2.46
N ASP A 345 -1.19 -21.56 1.50
CA ASP A 345 -1.08 -23.01 1.42
C ASP A 345 -0.60 -23.47 0.04
N GLY A 346 0.60 -23.02 -0.35
CA GLY A 346 1.27 -23.48 -1.57
C GLY A 346 0.76 -22.87 -2.87
N LEU A 347 0.19 -21.67 -2.81
CA LEU A 347 -0.26 -20.88 -3.96
C LEU A 347 0.90 -20.61 -4.93
N THR A 348 0.72 -20.90 -6.22
CA THR A 348 1.75 -20.65 -7.25
C THR A 348 1.72 -19.18 -7.67
N GLY A 349 2.76 -18.43 -7.32
CA GLY A 349 2.95 -17.02 -7.66
C GLY A 349 3.94 -16.76 -8.79
N LYS A 350 4.51 -15.55 -8.78
CA LYS A 350 5.50 -15.07 -9.76
C LYS A 350 6.70 -16.03 -9.87
N GLY A 351 7.17 -16.26 -11.09
CA GLY A 351 8.28 -17.16 -11.39
C GLY A 351 8.00 -18.63 -11.06
N GLY A 352 6.74 -19.02 -10.83
CA GLY A 352 6.36 -20.38 -10.43
C GLY A 352 6.68 -20.72 -8.96
N VAL A 353 7.02 -19.71 -8.14
CA VAL A 353 7.29 -19.89 -6.71
C VAL A 353 6.01 -20.34 -5.98
N ARG A 354 6.11 -21.30 -5.07
CA ARG A 354 4.99 -21.67 -4.19
C ARG A 354 5.05 -20.86 -2.90
N TYR A 355 4.09 -19.96 -2.70
CA TYR A 355 3.93 -19.20 -1.47
C TYR A 355 3.25 -20.04 -0.40
N ARG A 356 3.88 -20.12 0.77
CA ARG A 356 3.47 -21.00 1.87
C ARG A 356 3.28 -20.19 3.15
N LYS A 357 2.80 -20.87 4.19
CA LYS A 357 2.67 -20.31 5.53
C LYS A 357 3.95 -19.57 5.92
N HIS A 358 3.79 -18.30 6.32
CA HIS A 358 4.88 -17.41 6.75
C HIS A 358 5.89 -17.02 5.66
N SER A 359 5.60 -17.22 4.36
CA SER A 359 6.48 -16.74 3.28
C SER A 359 6.53 -15.22 3.15
N SER A 360 5.67 -14.49 3.86
CA SER A 360 5.56 -13.03 3.77
C SER A 360 4.81 -12.45 4.98
N PHE A 361 4.75 -11.13 5.06
CA PHE A 361 3.92 -10.39 6.02
C PHE A 361 3.16 -9.24 5.36
N CYS A 362 2.04 -8.82 5.95
CA CYS A 362 1.28 -7.63 5.56
C CYS A 362 1.35 -6.59 6.68
N LEU A 363 1.36 -5.31 6.29
CA LEU A 363 1.23 -4.14 7.17
C LEU A 363 0.08 -3.28 6.65
N GLU A 364 -1.15 -3.74 6.85
CA GLU A 364 -2.35 -3.07 6.36
C GLU A 364 -2.68 -1.91 7.31
N THR A 365 -2.26 -0.71 6.95
CA THR A 365 -2.62 0.51 7.69
C THR A 365 -4.11 0.79 7.48
N GLN A 366 -4.86 0.89 8.57
CA GLN A 366 -6.32 0.84 8.54
C GLN A 366 -6.94 1.50 9.79
N ASN A 367 -8.24 1.79 9.74
CA ASN A 367 -9.03 1.87 10.97
C ASN A 367 -9.25 0.47 11.58
N TRP A 368 -9.59 0.41 12.87
CA TRP A 368 -9.65 -0.82 13.62
C TRP A 368 -10.77 -1.75 13.12
N PRO A 369 -10.53 -3.08 13.07
CA PRO A 369 -11.53 -4.03 12.63
C PRO A 369 -12.82 -3.94 13.45
N ASP A 370 -13.96 -4.15 12.80
CA ASP A 370 -15.29 -4.11 13.41
C ASP A 370 -15.65 -2.77 14.11
N ALA A 371 -14.93 -1.67 13.84
CA ALA A 371 -15.18 -0.36 14.45
C ALA A 371 -16.63 0.12 14.31
N VAL A 372 -17.31 -0.24 13.21
CA VAL A 372 -18.74 0.10 12.99
C VAL A 372 -19.68 -0.48 14.07
N ASN A 373 -19.26 -1.55 14.75
CA ASN A 373 -20.03 -2.21 15.81
C ASN A 373 -19.45 -1.97 17.22
N GLN A 374 -18.33 -1.25 17.32
CA GLN A 374 -17.60 -1.07 18.58
C GLN A 374 -17.46 0.41 18.91
N ALA A 375 -18.43 0.95 19.65
CA ALA A 375 -18.51 2.37 20.00
C ALA A 375 -17.24 2.99 20.61
N PRO A 376 -16.40 2.27 21.39
CA PRO A 376 -15.13 2.82 21.88
C PRO A 376 -14.02 2.95 20.82
N PHE A 377 -14.18 2.39 19.62
CA PHE A 377 -13.16 2.43 18.57
C PHE A 377 -13.24 3.75 17.77
N PRO A 378 -12.16 4.15 17.06
CA PRO A 378 -12.22 5.33 16.20
C PRO A 378 -13.33 5.18 15.15
N SER A 379 -14.16 6.22 14.99
CA SER A 379 -15.29 6.19 14.03
C SER A 379 -14.80 5.84 12.63
N CYS A 380 -15.53 4.94 11.96
CA CYS A 380 -15.31 4.62 10.55
C CYS A 380 -16.39 5.19 9.63
N LEU A 381 -17.32 6.02 10.15
CA LEU A 381 -18.42 6.57 9.38
C LEU A 381 -17.96 7.79 8.57
N LEU A 382 -18.31 7.81 7.29
CA LEU A 382 -18.16 8.94 6.38
C LEU A 382 -19.56 9.52 6.11
N CYS A 383 -19.79 10.77 6.51
CA CYS A 383 -21.08 11.45 6.29
C CYS A 383 -21.07 12.24 4.97
N PRO A 384 -22.25 12.55 4.38
CA PRO A 384 -22.32 13.43 3.23
C PRO A 384 -21.74 14.82 3.52
N GLY A 385 -20.87 15.30 2.63
CA GLY A 385 -20.18 16.59 2.79
C GLY A 385 -18.84 16.50 3.53
N GLU A 386 -18.49 15.35 4.09
CA GLU A 386 -17.16 15.08 4.64
C GLU A 386 -16.23 14.47 3.58
N ASP A 387 -14.93 14.64 3.76
CA ASP A 387 -13.88 14.02 2.95
C ASP A 387 -13.17 12.95 3.78
N TYR A 388 -13.16 11.70 3.28
CA TYR A 388 -12.22 10.68 3.76
C TYR A 388 -10.87 10.95 3.12
N HIS A 389 -9.80 11.09 3.92
CA HIS A 389 -8.45 11.29 3.43
C HIS A 389 -7.43 10.56 4.31
N HIS A 390 -6.67 9.65 3.72
CA HIS A 390 -5.61 8.92 4.42
C HIS A 390 -4.37 8.74 3.57
N VAL A 391 -3.22 8.71 4.21
CA VAL A 391 -1.93 8.53 3.56
C VAL A 391 -1.18 7.41 4.26
N THR A 392 -0.54 6.55 3.47
CA THR A 392 0.45 5.56 3.92
C THR A 392 1.69 5.68 3.05
N ARG A 393 2.86 5.73 3.68
CA ARG A 393 4.15 5.80 3.00
C ARG A 393 4.94 4.55 3.29
N PHE A 394 5.45 3.94 2.23
CA PHE A 394 6.36 2.81 2.27
C PHE A 394 7.73 3.29 1.80
N THR A 395 8.66 3.48 2.73
CA THR A 395 10.02 3.95 2.44
C THR A 395 10.98 2.76 2.46
N PHE A 396 11.67 2.54 1.34
CA PHE A 396 12.58 1.41 1.16
C PHE A 396 14.03 1.88 1.23
N THR A 397 14.72 1.55 2.32
CA THR A 397 16.12 1.93 2.55
C THR A 397 17.03 0.71 2.68
N THR A 398 18.33 0.94 2.84
CA THR A 398 19.35 -0.11 3.01
C THR A 398 20.21 0.18 4.24
N VAL A 399 20.57 -0.86 5.01
CA VAL A 399 21.49 -0.82 6.17
C VAL A 399 22.75 -1.65 6.01
#